data_AF-X0JVN4-F1
#
_entry.id   AF-X0JVN4-F1
#
_cell.length_a   1.000
_cell.length_b   1.000
_cell.length_c   1.000
_cell.angle_alpha   90.00
_cell.angle_beta   90.00
_cell.angle_gamma   90.00
#
_symmetry.space_group_name_H-M   'P 1'
#
loop_
_entity.id
_entity.type
_entity.pdbx_description
1 polymer ?
#
loop_
_entity_poly.entity_id
_entity_poly.type
_entity_poly.pdbx_seq_one_letter_code
_entity_poly.pdbx_strand_id
1 'polypeptide(L)' 'MELTKKSTPKSILIFGAAGHIGQPLAEYLTGEAPDIPTFACRQKHREAENTPERLS' A
#
# COMPACT_ATOMS: atom_id res chain seq x y z
N MET A 1 16.75 -22.67 15.81
CA MET A 1 15.76 -22.19 14.82
C MET A 1 16.51 -21.30 13.85
N GLU A 2 16.87 -21.85 12.70
CA GLU A 2 17.60 -21.12 11.67
C GLU A 2 16.61 -20.16 10.99
N LEU A 3 16.79 -18.86 11.23
CA LEU A 3 15.97 -17.84 10.58
C LEU A 3 16.46 -17.75 9.14
N THR A 4 15.73 -18.36 8.19
CA THR A 4 16.05 -18.24 6.77
C THR A 4 16.10 -16.77 6.41
N LYS A 5 17.30 -16.22 6.25
CA LYS A 5 17.49 -14.79 5.98
C LYS A 5 17.11 -14.55 4.53
N LYS A 6 15.87 -14.12 4.29
CA LYS A 6 15.44 -13.66 2.97
C LYS A 6 16.32 -12.48 2.56
N SER A 7 16.74 -12.48 1.30
CA SER A 7 17.43 -11.33 0.72
C SER A 7 16.54 -10.09 0.77
N THR A 8 17.14 -8.94 1.04
CA THR A 8 16.44 -7.65 0.97
C THR A 8 15.80 -7.47 -0.41
N PRO A 9 14.52 -7.05 -0.49
CA PRO A 9 13.88 -6.79 -1.77
C PRO A 9 14.54 -5.60 -2.48
N LYS A 10 14.58 -5.65 -3.81
CA LYS A 10 15.13 -4.56 -4.62
C LYS A 10 14.19 -3.37 -4.76
N SER A 11 12.90 -3.57 -4.53
CA SER A 11 11.86 -2.54 -4.62
C SER A 11 10.55 -3.04 -3.99
N ILE A 12 9.69 -2.12 -3.57
CA ILE A 12 8.38 -2.39 -2.98
C ILE A 12 7.28 -1.65 -3.76
N LEU A 13 6.17 -2.34 -4.07
CA LEU A 13 4.97 -1.73 -4.66
C LEU A 13 3.82 -1.80 -3.67
N ILE A 14 3.22 -0.65 -3.36
CA ILE A 14 2.10 -0.52 -2.42
C ILE A 14 0.83 -0.17 -3.20
N PHE A 15 -0.13 -1.10 -3.20
CA PHE A 15 -1.49 -0.84 -3.68
C PHE A 15 -2.29 -0.13 -2.59
N GLY A 16 -3.06 0.89 -2.97
CA GLY A 16 -3.81 1.67 -1.98
C GLY A 16 -2.92 2.51 -1.07
N ALA A 17 -1.76 2.96 -1.55
CA ALA A 17 -0.83 3.82 -0.82
C ALA A 17 -1.44 5.16 -0.35
N ALA A 18 -2.59 5.56 -0.89
CA ALA A 18 -3.36 6.72 -0.42
C ALA A 18 -4.47 6.36 0.58
N GLY A 19 -4.59 5.07 0.95
CA GLY A 19 -5.55 4.59 1.92
C GLY A 19 -5.02 4.64 3.34
N HIS A 20 -5.93 4.51 4.31
CA HIS A 20 -5.64 4.59 5.75
C HIS A 20 -4.55 3.61 6.24
N ILE A 21 -4.33 2.49 5.56
CA ILE A 21 -3.19 1.57 5.84
C ILE A 21 -2.00 1.82 4.94
N GLY A 22 -2.23 2.06 3.65
CA GLY A 22 -1.16 2.14 2.66
C GLY A 22 -0.29 3.40 2.83
N GLN A 23 -0.88 4.51 3.28
CA GLN A 23 -0.14 5.75 3.54
C GLN A 23 0.87 5.61 4.68
N PRO A 24 0.48 5.23 5.92
CA PRO A 24 1.45 5.09 7.00
C PRO A 24 2.49 4.01 6.71
N LEU A 25 2.14 2.95 5.96
CA LEU A 25 3.11 1.95 5.53
C LEU A 25 4.17 2.52 4.56
N ALA A 26 3.75 3.36 3.61
CA ALA A 26 4.67 4.01 2.68
C ALA A 26 5.60 5.00 3.40
N GLU A 27 5.06 5.76 4.35
CA GLU A 27 5.84 6.69 5.19
C GLU A 27 6.87 5.94 6.04
N TYR A 28 6.46 4.85 6.70
CA TYR A 28 7.34 4.00 7.48
C TYR A 28 8.50 3.43 6.64
N LEU A 29 8.20 2.87 5.47
CA LEU A 29 9.23 2.30 4.58
C LEU A 29 10.20 3.35 4.04
N THR A 30 9.72 4.58 3.82
CA THR A 30 10.58 5.70 3.40
C THR A 30 11.58 6.10 4.49
N GLY A 31 11.19 6.00 5.78
CA GLY A 31 12.07 6.31 6.91
C GLY A 31 13.04 5.19 7.27
N GLU A 32 12.54 3.95 7.35
CA GLU A 32 13.32 2.80 7.85
C GLU A 32 14.16 2.11 6.77
N ALA A 33 13.76 2.25 5.49
CA ALA A 33 14.44 1.61 4.37
C ALA A 33 14.53 2.55 3.15
N PRO A 34 15.15 3.74 3.30
CA PRO A 34 15.24 4.74 2.23
C PRO A 34 15.98 4.23 0.99
N ASP A 35 16.85 3.22 1.15
CA ASP A 35 17.61 2.61 0.06
C ASP A 35 16.78 1.64 -0.81
N ILE A 36 15.54 1.31 -0.39
CA ILE A 36 14.63 0.44 -1.13
C ILE A 36 13.58 1.32 -1.83
N PRO A 37 13.62 1.43 -3.18
CA PRO A 37 12.62 2.16 -3.94
C PRO A 37 11.21 1.66 -3.62
N THR A 38 10.35 2.59 -3.19
CA THR A 38 8.94 2.32 -2.89
C THR A 38 8.05 3.02 -3.91
N PHE A 39 7.12 2.29 -4.49
CA PHE A 39 6.19 2.77 -5.51
C PHE A 39 4.75 2.72 -4.99
N ALA A 40 4.00 3.80 -5.22
CA ALA A 40 2.59 3.91 -4.88
C ALA A 40 1.72 3.67 -6.11
N CYS A 41 0.91 2.62 -6.12
CA CYS A 41 -0.10 2.41 -7.15
C CYS A 41 -1.39 3.13 -6.76
N ARG A 42 -1.74 4.19 -7.49
CA ARG A 42 -3.09 4.77 -7.43
C ARG A 42 -4.05 3.86 -8.17
N GLN A 43 -4.72 2.97 -7.45
CA GLN A 43 -5.92 2.34 -7.99
C GLN A 43 -6.97 3.44 -8.18
N LYS A 44 -7.38 3.66 -9.43
CA LYS A 44 -8.64 4.35 -9.72
C LYS A 44 -9.72 3.46 -9.11
N HIS A 45 -10.38 3.92 -8.05
CA HIS A 45 -11.60 3.27 -7.60
C HIS A 45 -12.52 3.20 -8.82
N ARG A 46 -12.82 2.00 -9.29
CA ARG A 46 -14.01 1.79 -10.10
C ARG A 46 -15.14 2.08 -9.14
N GLU A 47 -15.85 3.20 -9.33
CA GLU A 47 -17.02 3.49 -8.52
C GLU A 47 -17.95 2.28 -8.64
N ALA A 48 -18.16 1.60 -7.51
CA ALA A 48 -19.21 0.62 -7.43
C ALA A 48 -20.51 1.41 -7.41
N GLU A 49 -21.16 1.50 -8.56
CA GLU A 49 -22.53 1.97 -8.72
C GLU A 49 -23.44 1.10 -7.84
N ASN A 50 -23.63 1.48 -6.59
CA ASN A 50 -24.68 0.96 -5.74
C ASN A 50 -25.04 2.05 -4.73
N THR A 51 -25.84 2.99 -5.21
CA THR A 51 -26.61 3.91 -4.37
C THR A 51 -27.82 3.12 -3.85
N PRO A 52 -27.93 2.78 -2.56
CA PRO A 52 -29.23 2.40 -2.02
C PRO A 52 -30.07 3.67 -1.97
N GLU A 53 -31.08 3.74 -2.84
CA GLU A 53 -32.12 4.75 -2.77
C GLU A 53 -32.71 4.72 -1.36
N ARG A 54 -32.47 5.79 -0.61
CA ARG A 54 -32.98 5.98 0.73
C ARG A 54 -34.49 6.21 0.61
N LEU A 55 -35.27 5.13 0.66
CA LEU A 55 -36.74 5.21 0.76
C LEU A 55 -37.11 5.86 2.11
N SER A 56 -38.06 6.80 1.96
CA SER A 56 -38.74 7.69 2.91
C SER A 56 -38.76 7.33 4.41
#